data_AF-A0A357N3N0-F1
#
_entry.id   AF-A0A357N3N0-F1
#
_cell.length_a   1.000
_cell.length_b   1.000
_cell.length_c   1.000
_cell.angle_alpha   90.00
_cell.angle_beta   90.00
_cell.angle_gamma   90.00
#
_symmetry.space_group_name_H-M   'P 1'
#
loop_
_entity.id
_entity.type
_entity.pdbx_description
1 polymer ?
#
loop_
_entity_poly.entity_id
_entity_poly.type
_entity_poly.pdbx_seq_one_letter_code
_entity_poly.pdbx_strand_id
1 'polypeptide(L)'
;MRASRLPLSLLAVASTLVLAGCGGRAADNSLLRESFDSGDTFSRTVDGRPAEACEAARRTLLSQGYAIARADDGQVEGNKNFQVREDDHEQLVLRISCAPRGSEQALVFVSAVQDRYALKKSPTSASVGVGALGSVSLPFGSNDDSLVKVASSTITDSDFYRRFFDRLHQYLPAAAAAKPTPAPAPAASAALPNWEQLTPAQRDALLAPLRDRWNGADAGQRQRMLSHGQRWQSMSPEERDKARRGLRRFEHMSPEQREQARALFGQMRTLSPAQRDALRERWTDMTPEQRKEWVRENPPPAKPR
;
A
#
# COMPACT_ATOMS: atom_id res chain seq x y z
N MET A 1 -75.16 30.26 -53.93
CA MET A 1 -74.50 31.58 -53.93
C MET A 1 -74.81 32.31 -52.64
N ARG A 2 -73.86 32.35 -51.69
CA ARG A 2 -73.83 33.29 -50.56
C ARG A 2 -72.37 33.40 -50.11
N ALA A 3 -71.83 34.59 -50.27
CA ALA A 3 -70.48 34.98 -49.89
C ALA A 3 -70.40 35.20 -48.38
N SER A 4 -69.26 34.85 -47.77
CA SER A 4 -68.55 35.79 -46.90
C SER A 4 -67.23 35.23 -46.34
N ARG A 5 -66.18 36.00 -46.66
CA ARG A 5 -65.12 36.56 -45.79
C ARG A 5 -64.05 35.61 -45.22
N LEU A 6 -62.82 36.00 -45.56
CA LEU A 6 -61.50 35.47 -45.20
C LEU A 6 -61.35 35.06 -43.72
N PRO A 7 -60.52 34.05 -43.43
CA PRO A 7 -59.83 33.95 -42.16
C PRO A 7 -58.40 34.48 -42.27
N LEU A 8 -58.16 35.43 -41.38
CA LEU A 8 -56.93 36.00 -40.88
C LEU A 8 -55.86 34.94 -40.60
N SER A 9 -54.66 35.14 -41.14
CA SER A 9 -53.47 34.37 -40.83
C SER A 9 -52.94 34.68 -39.42
N LEU A 10 -52.12 33.75 -38.92
CA LEU A 10 -51.19 33.84 -37.78
C LEU A 10 -51.70 33.30 -36.42
N LEU A 11 -51.73 31.97 -36.40
CA LEU A 11 -51.22 31.04 -35.38
C LEU A 11 -50.77 31.63 -34.03
N ALA A 12 -51.50 31.18 -33.01
CA ALA A 12 -51.16 31.26 -31.60
C ALA A 12 -50.02 30.30 -31.21
N VAL A 13 -49.11 30.81 -30.37
CA VAL A 13 -48.58 30.25 -29.12
C VAL A 13 -48.18 28.77 -29.11
N ALA A 14 -46.87 28.53 -28.95
CA ALA A 14 -46.35 27.56 -27.97
C ALA A 14 -44.83 27.74 -27.78
N SER A 15 -44.47 28.62 -26.86
CA SER A 15 -43.16 28.66 -26.20
C SER A 15 -42.93 27.36 -25.44
N THR A 16 -41.80 26.68 -25.67
CA THR A 16 -40.98 25.89 -24.70
C THR A 16 -39.97 25.03 -25.45
N LEU A 17 -38.85 25.61 -25.89
CA LEU A 17 -37.66 24.83 -26.26
C LEU A 17 -36.73 24.70 -25.06
N VAL A 18 -36.87 23.56 -24.37
CA VAL A 18 -35.84 22.68 -23.78
C VAL A 18 -34.47 23.34 -23.52
N LEU A 19 -34.24 23.80 -22.28
CA LEU A 19 -32.88 23.80 -21.71
C LEU A 19 -32.54 22.38 -21.26
N ALA A 20 -32.04 21.56 -22.16
CA ALA A 20 -31.30 20.37 -21.79
C ALA A 20 -29.91 20.86 -21.32
N GLY A 21 -29.79 21.07 -20.01
CA GLY A 21 -28.51 21.34 -19.37
C GLY A 21 -27.54 20.23 -19.73
N CYS A 22 -26.51 20.55 -20.50
CA CYS A 22 -25.34 19.69 -20.63
C CYS A 22 -24.75 19.54 -19.22
N GLY A 23 -24.95 18.36 -18.63
CA GLY A 23 -24.21 17.92 -17.47
C GLY A 23 -22.73 18.00 -17.81
N GLY A 24 -22.10 19.10 -17.37
CA GLY A 24 -20.67 19.22 -17.38
C GLY A 24 -20.12 18.02 -16.64
N ARG A 25 -19.23 17.27 -17.31
CA ARG A 25 -18.33 16.34 -16.63
C ARG A 25 -17.69 17.13 -15.51
N ALA A 26 -18.12 16.89 -14.28
CA ALA A 26 -17.39 17.36 -13.12
C ALA A 26 -15.98 16.81 -13.31
N ALA A 27 -15.03 17.72 -13.55
CA ALA A 27 -13.63 17.40 -13.37
C ALA A 27 -13.53 16.74 -12.00
N ASP A 28 -12.97 15.53 -11.94
CA ASP A 28 -12.63 14.85 -10.70
C ASP A 28 -11.64 15.73 -9.95
N ASN A 29 -12.18 16.71 -9.21
CA ASN A 29 -11.42 17.59 -8.36
C ASN A 29 -11.01 16.77 -7.15
N SER A 30 -9.94 16.01 -7.30
CA SER A 30 -9.21 15.34 -6.22
C SER A 30 -8.95 16.29 -5.05
N LEU A 31 -8.78 17.60 -5.33
CA LEU A 31 -8.62 18.67 -4.35
C LEU A 31 -9.88 18.94 -3.51
N LEU A 32 -11.08 18.69 -4.03
CA LEU A 32 -12.34 18.88 -3.28
C LEU A 32 -12.73 17.66 -2.43
N ARG A 33 -11.96 16.56 -2.52
CA ARG A 33 -12.15 15.35 -1.71
C ARG A 33 -11.14 15.21 -0.57
N GLU A 34 -10.30 16.23 -0.36
CA GLU A 34 -9.33 16.27 0.73
C GLU A 34 -10.08 16.40 2.06
N SER A 35 -10.30 15.26 2.72
CA SER A 35 -10.92 15.22 4.04
C SER A 35 -9.87 15.53 5.09
N PHE A 36 -9.97 16.71 5.72
CA PHE A 36 -9.26 17.05 6.96
C PHE A 36 -9.88 16.32 8.17
N ASP A 37 -10.19 15.04 7.99
CA ASP A 37 -10.72 14.20 9.06
C ASP A 37 -9.60 13.97 10.09
N SER A 38 -9.96 13.87 11.36
CA SER A 38 -9.02 13.74 12.49
C SER A 38 -8.47 12.30 12.59
N GLY A 39 -8.11 11.72 11.44
CA GLY A 39 -7.54 10.38 11.36
C GLY A 39 -6.10 10.39 11.85
N ASP A 40 -5.79 9.51 12.80
CA ASP A 40 -4.43 9.36 13.33
C ASP A 40 -3.45 8.70 12.32
N THR A 41 -3.76 8.66 11.02
CA THR A 41 -2.91 8.00 10.01
C THR A 41 -1.56 8.70 9.89
N PHE A 42 -1.59 10.03 9.80
CA PHE A 42 -0.39 10.84 9.56
C PHE A 42 0.23 11.40 10.84
N SER A 43 -0.39 11.16 12.01
CA SER A 43 0.12 11.72 13.27
C SER A 43 -0.01 10.76 14.45
N ARG A 44 0.96 10.81 15.38
CA ARG A 44 0.92 10.09 16.66
C ARG A 44 1.46 10.97 17.77
N THR A 45 0.85 10.85 18.94
CA THR A 45 1.46 11.34 20.18
C THR A 45 2.47 10.33 20.67
N VAL A 46 3.62 10.82 21.11
CA VAL A 46 4.67 10.04 21.76
C VAL A 46 5.11 10.74 23.04
N ASP A 47 5.59 9.97 24.01
CA ASP A 47 6.19 10.53 25.20
C ASP A 47 7.59 11.08 24.88
N GLY A 48 7.96 12.16 25.56
CA GLY A 48 9.23 12.86 25.37
C GLY A 48 9.10 14.21 24.67
N ARG A 49 10.24 14.90 24.53
CA ARG A 49 10.30 16.23 23.91
C ARG A 49 10.31 16.13 22.39
N PRO A 50 9.91 17.19 21.65
CA PRO A 50 9.95 17.18 20.18
C PRO A 50 11.30 16.80 19.58
N ALA A 51 12.40 17.29 20.16
CA ALA A 51 13.76 16.95 19.72
C ALA A 51 14.08 15.45 19.87
N GLU A 52 13.59 14.80 20.92
CA GLU A 52 13.77 13.36 21.16
C GLU A 52 12.95 12.55 20.15
N ALA A 53 11.71 12.98 19.88
CA ALA A 53 10.86 12.37 18.87
C ALA A 53 11.44 12.50 17.46
N CYS A 54 12.02 13.65 17.11
CA CYS A 54 12.62 13.88 15.80
C CYS A 54 13.97 13.15 15.65
N GLU A 55 14.78 13.02 16.69
CA GLU A 55 15.96 12.15 16.65
C GLU A 55 15.56 10.66 16.52
N ALA A 56 14.48 10.22 17.17
CA ALA A 56 13.93 8.88 16.97
C ALA A 56 13.42 8.66 15.53
N ALA A 57 12.78 9.67 14.94
CA ALA A 57 12.36 9.66 13.53
C ALA A 57 13.57 9.58 12.58
N ARG A 58 14.63 10.35 12.83
CA ARG A 58 15.88 10.29 12.06
C ARG A 58 16.51 8.90 12.12
N ARG A 59 16.58 8.29 13.29
CA ARG A 59 17.07 6.90 13.46
C ARG A 59 16.20 5.88 12.75
N THR A 60 14.89 6.11 12.76
CA THR A 60 13.93 5.28 12.01
C THR A 60 14.24 5.29 10.53
N LEU A 61 14.36 6.48 9.93
CA LEU A 61 14.71 6.66 8.51
C LEU A 61 16.05 6.04 8.15
N LEU A 62 17.10 6.32 8.93
CA LEU A 62 18.42 5.73 8.72
C LEU A 62 18.38 4.19 8.76
N SER A 63 17.61 3.62 9.70
CA SER A 63 17.48 2.16 9.82
C SER A 63 16.75 1.49 8.65
N GLN A 64 16.01 2.27 7.84
CA GLN A 64 15.33 1.79 6.64
C GLN A 64 16.10 2.15 5.35
N GLY A 65 17.30 2.72 5.47
CA GLY A 65 18.17 3.08 4.35
C GLY A 65 17.75 4.35 3.60
N TYR A 66 17.09 5.29 4.29
CA TYR A 66 16.86 6.63 3.73
C TYR A 66 18.13 7.48 3.89
N ALA A 67 18.43 8.29 2.86
CA ALA A 67 19.40 9.37 2.98
C ALA A 67 18.70 10.58 3.62
N ILE A 68 19.31 11.13 4.68
CA ILE A 68 18.76 12.29 5.38
C ILE A 68 19.11 13.55 4.58
N ALA A 69 18.09 14.26 4.10
CA ALA A 69 18.23 15.51 3.38
C ALA A 69 18.32 16.70 4.35
N ARG A 70 17.53 16.67 5.43
CA ARG A 70 17.51 17.70 6.48
C ARG A 70 17.14 17.07 7.82
N ALA A 71 17.74 17.55 8.90
CA ALA A 71 17.34 17.19 10.26
C ALA A 71 17.68 18.31 11.25
N ASP A 72 16.72 18.63 12.10
CA ASP A 72 16.85 19.53 13.25
C ASP A 72 15.89 19.07 14.38
N ASP A 73 15.83 19.84 15.47
CA ASP A 73 15.04 19.50 16.66
C ASP A 73 13.51 19.46 16.40
N GLY A 74 13.04 20.06 15.30
CA GLY A 74 11.62 20.15 14.97
C GLY A 74 11.23 19.38 13.72
N GLN A 75 12.17 19.07 12.82
CA GLN A 75 11.87 18.42 11.55
C GLN A 75 12.96 17.46 11.07
N VAL A 76 12.54 16.44 10.32
CA VAL A 76 13.42 15.51 9.62
C VAL A 76 12.88 15.25 8.21
N GLU A 77 13.72 15.40 7.21
CA GLU A 77 13.43 15.01 5.83
C GLU A 77 14.42 13.94 5.37
N GLY A 78 13.92 12.86 4.78
CA GLY A 78 14.75 11.85 4.16
C GLY A 78 14.16 11.34 2.85
N ASN A 79 15.03 10.89 1.96
CA ASN A 79 14.64 10.34 0.67
C ASN A 79 15.24 8.94 0.44
N LYS A 80 14.55 8.14 -0.37
CA LYS A 80 15.02 6.83 -0.80
C LYS A 80 14.63 6.60 -2.25
N ASN A 81 15.61 6.23 -3.06
CA ASN A 81 15.41 5.97 -4.48
C ASN A 81 15.22 4.47 -4.72
N PHE A 82 14.35 4.13 -5.66
CA PHE A 82 14.02 2.79 -6.10
C PHE A 82 14.09 2.76 -7.62
N GLN A 83 14.69 1.71 -8.18
CA GLN A 83 14.68 1.46 -9.62
C GLN A 83 14.10 0.07 -9.84
N VAL A 84 12.79 0.02 -10.10
CA VAL A 84 12.06 -1.26 -10.25
C VAL A 84 12.35 -1.87 -11.63
N ARG A 85 12.53 -1.01 -12.64
CA ARG A 85 12.92 -1.33 -14.02
C ARG A 85 13.93 -0.29 -14.49
N GLU A 86 14.73 -0.60 -15.51
CA GLU A 86 15.82 0.30 -15.97
C GLU A 86 15.35 1.73 -16.26
N ASP A 87 14.15 1.90 -16.85
CA ASP A 87 13.61 3.23 -17.20
C ASP A 87 12.71 3.84 -16.11
N ASP A 88 12.32 3.08 -15.09
CA ASP A 88 11.40 3.51 -14.03
C ASP A 88 12.16 3.88 -12.77
N HIS A 89 12.30 5.18 -12.52
CA HIS A 89 12.98 5.72 -11.36
C HIS A 89 11.94 6.27 -10.38
N GLU A 90 11.87 5.72 -9.19
CA GLU A 90 10.93 6.17 -8.17
C GLU A 90 11.67 6.68 -6.94
N GLN A 91 11.18 7.77 -6.35
CA GLN A 91 11.76 8.36 -5.15
C GLN A 91 10.67 8.51 -4.10
N LEU A 92 10.94 8.03 -2.90
CA LEU A 92 10.08 8.22 -1.74
C LEU A 92 10.70 9.27 -0.83
N VAL A 93 10.00 10.37 -0.62
CA VAL A 93 10.41 11.49 0.24
C VAL A 93 9.51 11.52 1.47
N LEU A 94 10.12 11.39 2.65
CA LEU A 94 9.43 11.49 3.94
C LEU A 94 9.77 12.82 4.59
N ARG A 95 8.74 13.53 5.06
CA ARG A 95 8.86 14.72 5.89
C ARG A 95 8.17 14.49 7.23
N ILE A 96 8.94 14.65 8.28
CA ILE A 96 8.51 14.48 9.66
C ILE A 96 8.61 15.83 10.36
N SER A 97 7.56 16.20 11.10
CA SER A 97 7.55 17.39 11.96
C SER A 97 7.15 16.98 13.37
N CYS A 98 7.92 17.41 14.37
CA CYS A 98 7.67 17.15 15.78
C CYS A 98 7.27 18.44 16.48
N ALA A 99 6.13 18.44 17.15
CA ALA A 99 5.59 19.60 17.87
C ALA A 99 5.28 19.23 19.33
N PRO A 100 5.37 20.18 20.27
CA PRO A 100 5.02 19.90 21.67
C PRO A 100 3.52 19.61 21.82
N ARG A 101 3.18 18.63 22.67
CA ARG A 101 1.82 18.31 23.11
C ARG A 101 1.79 18.28 24.63
N GLY A 102 1.63 19.44 25.25
CA GLY A 102 1.83 19.58 26.71
C GLY A 102 3.31 19.60 27.09
N SER A 103 3.63 19.27 28.34
CA SER A 103 4.98 19.37 28.88
C SER A 103 5.87 18.14 28.64
N GLU A 104 5.27 16.96 28.50
CA GLU A 104 5.99 15.68 28.49
C GLU A 104 5.74 14.83 27.24
N GLN A 105 4.97 15.34 26.28
CA GLN A 105 4.66 14.63 25.05
C GLN A 105 4.95 15.47 23.81
N ALA A 106 5.19 14.79 22.71
CA ALA A 106 5.33 15.37 21.39
C ALA A 106 4.28 14.78 20.44
N LEU A 107 3.74 15.60 19.56
CA LEU A 107 2.95 15.18 18.43
C LEU A 107 3.86 15.10 17.20
N VAL A 108 3.96 13.90 16.62
CA VAL A 108 4.77 13.63 15.44
C VAL A 108 3.86 13.54 14.23
N PHE A 109 4.08 14.40 13.24
CA PHE A 109 3.41 14.39 11.95
C PHE A 109 4.34 13.81 10.89
N VAL A 110 3.81 12.95 10.01
CA VAL A 110 4.58 12.29 8.96
C VAL A 110 3.82 12.40 7.64
N SER A 111 4.50 12.88 6.61
CA SER A 111 4.01 12.85 5.23
C SER A 111 5.02 12.12 4.35
N ALA A 112 4.52 11.33 3.40
CA ALA A 112 5.35 10.58 2.47
C ALA A 112 4.83 10.81 1.05
N VAL A 113 5.72 11.20 0.14
CA VAL A 113 5.41 11.46 -1.26
C VAL A 113 6.26 10.57 -2.13
N GLN A 114 5.61 9.84 -3.04
CA GLN A 114 6.26 9.05 -4.07
C GLN A 114 6.29 9.83 -5.38
N ASP A 115 7.49 10.17 -5.83
CA ASP A 115 7.75 10.76 -7.12
C ASP A 115 8.20 9.70 -8.11
N ARG A 116 7.65 9.72 -9.33
CA ARG A 116 8.07 8.83 -10.42
C ARG A 116 8.72 9.68 -11.49
N TYR A 117 9.87 9.23 -11.97
CA TYR A 117 10.68 9.86 -13.00
C TYR A 117 10.82 8.88 -14.16
N ALA A 118 10.64 9.39 -15.37
CA ALA A 118 10.92 8.66 -16.60
C ALA A 118 12.20 9.20 -17.24
N LEU A 119 12.94 8.30 -17.88
CA LEU A 119 14.10 8.67 -18.67
C LEU A 119 13.65 9.28 -20.00
N LYS A 120 13.85 10.58 -20.18
CA LYS A 120 13.62 11.26 -21.46
C LYS A 120 14.92 11.24 -22.24
N LYS A 121 14.95 10.47 -23.34
CA LYS A 121 16.03 10.51 -24.33
C LYS A 121 15.71 11.56 -25.37
N SER A 122 16.57 12.55 -25.53
CA SER A 122 16.48 13.52 -26.62
C SER A 122 17.68 13.35 -27.55
N PRO A 123 17.47 12.98 -28.81
CA PRO A 123 18.57 12.84 -29.76
C PRO A 123 19.06 14.23 -30.16
N THR A 124 20.31 14.56 -29.82
CA THR A 124 20.96 15.80 -30.27
C THR A 124 21.93 15.46 -31.39
N SER A 125 21.61 15.84 -32.63
CA SER A 125 22.50 15.65 -33.79
C SER A 125 23.49 16.81 -33.90
N ALA A 126 24.79 16.52 -33.99
CA ALA A 126 25.80 17.51 -34.32
C ALA A 126 25.89 17.69 -35.85
N SER A 127 25.65 18.90 -36.35
CA SER A 127 25.87 19.24 -37.77
C SER A 127 27.27 19.83 -37.95
N VAL A 128 28.04 19.29 -38.90
CA VAL A 128 29.33 19.85 -39.30
C VAL A 128 29.12 20.60 -40.61
N GLY A 129 29.37 21.90 -40.58
CA GLY A 129 29.32 22.74 -41.78
C GLY A 129 30.53 22.48 -42.67
N VAL A 130 30.33 21.89 -43.83
CA VAL A 130 31.29 21.91 -44.94
C VAL A 130 30.91 23.08 -45.85
N GLY A 131 31.81 24.05 -46.01
CA GLY A 131 31.55 25.30 -46.74
C GLY A 131 31.05 25.09 -48.18
N ALA A 132 30.43 26.12 -48.75
CA ALA A 132 29.89 26.25 -50.13
C ALA A 132 28.96 25.13 -50.68
N LEU A 133 28.86 23.96 -50.04
CA LEU A 133 28.18 22.77 -50.56
C LEU A 133 27.04 22.25 -49.64
N GLY A 134 26.77 22.94 -48.53
CA GLY A 134 25.69 22.57 -47.60
C GLY A 134 26.16 21.65 -46.47
N SER A 135 25.44 21.70 -45.35
CA SER A 135 25.78 20.96 -44.13
C SER A 135 25.56 19.45 -44.27
N VAL A 136 26.54 18.63 -43.87
CA VAL A 136 26.38 17.18 -43.75
C VAL A 136 26.09 16.86 -42.29
N SER A 137 24.88 16.37 -42.02
CA SER A 137 24.49 15.87 -40.70
C SER A 137 24.99 14.44 -40.53
N LEU A 138 26.04 14.24 -39.74
CA LEU A 138 26.51 12.89 -39.38
C LEU A 138 25.76 12.41 -38.13
N PRO A 139 25.21 11.18 -38.10
CA PRO A 139 24.41 10.69 -36.98
C PRO A 139 25.29 10.18 -35.82
N PHE A 140 26.24 11.01 -35.36
CA PHE A 140 26.92 10.78 -34.08
C PHE A 140 26.16 11.55 -32.99
N GLY A 141 24.94 11.08 -32.71
CA GLY A 141 24.09 11.66 -31.68
C GLY A 141 24.51 11.15 -30.30
N SER A 142 24.90 12.06 -29.41
CA SER A 142 24.85 11.76 -27.96
C SER A 142 23.38 11.75 -27.56
N ASN A 143 22.97 10.72 -26.82
CA ASN A 143 21.66 10.75 -26.16
C ASN A 143 21.85 11.47 -24.83
N ASP A 144 21.15 12.59 -24.63
CA ASP A 144 21.02 13.17 -23.31
C ASP A 144 19.89 12.46 -22.57
N ASP A 145 20.28 11.65 -21.59
CA ASP A 145 19.38 10.92 -20.71
C ASP A 145 19.03 11.85 -19.53
N SER A 146 17.82 12.42 -19.52
CA SER A 146 17.35 13.30 -18.45
C SER A 146 16.15 12.70 -17.72
N LEU A 147 16.20 12.69 -16.39
CA LEU A 147 15.07 12.28 -15.56
C LEU A 147 14.05 13.42 -15.48
N VAL A 148 12.83 13.17 -15.95
CA VAL A 148 11.71 14.11 -15.83
C VAL A 148 10.68 13.51 -14.89
N LYS A 149 10.25 14.30 -13.90
CA LYS A 149 9.19 13.90 -12.97
C LYS A 149 7.87 13.76 -13.73
N VAL A 150 7.35 12.54 -13.82
CA VAL A 150 6.13 12.20 -14.56
C VAL A 150 4.91 12.01 -13.66
N ALA A 151 5.11 11.70 -12.38
CA ALA A 151 4.04 11.61 -11.40
C ALA A 151 4.53 11.97 -10.00
N SER A 152 3.59 12.43 -9.15
CA SER A 152 3.79 12.68 -7.72
C SER A 152 2.51 12.27 -7.01
N SER A 153 2.62 11.40 -6.00
CA SER A 153 1.47 10.98 -5.20
C SER A 153 1.84 10.91 -3.73
N THR A 154 0.98 11.43 -2.87
CA THR A 154 1.07 11.20 -1.43
C THR A 154 0.73 9.74 -1.13
N ILE A 155 1.50 9.10 -0.27
CA ILE A 155 1.20 7.77 0.24
C ILE A 155 0.06 7.89 1.25
N THR A 156 -1.02 7.13 1.07
CA THR A 156 -2.18 7.11 1.97
C THR A 156 -2.39 5.76 2.65
N ASP A 157 -1.49 4.81 2.42
CA ASP A 157 -1.54 3.45 2.98
C ASP A 157 -1.33 3.47 4.51
N SER A 158 -2.34 3.06 5.28
CA SER A 158 -2.28 3.11 6.75
C SER A 158 -1.24 2.14 7.35
N ASP A 159 -0.98 1.02 6.70
CA ASP A 159 0.02 0.03 7.14
C ASP A 159 1.46 0.53 6.97
N PHE A 160 1.72 1.36 5.95
CA PHE A 160 2.98 2.08 5.81
C PHE A 160 3.24 2.97 7.03
N TYR A 161 2.28 3.81 7.41
CA TYR A 161 2.42 4.71 8.56
C TYR A 161 2.51 3.94 9.89
N ARG A 162 1.70 2.89 10.06
CA ARG A 162 1.77 2.03 11.26
C ARG A 162 3.17 1.46 11.46
N ARG A 163 3.78 0.89 10.42
CA ARG A 163 5.16 0.35 10.48
C ARG A 163 6.21 1.41 10.78
N PHE A 164 6.04 2.62 10.21
CA PHE A 164 6.92 3.75 10.53
C PHE A 164 6.85 4.09 12.02
N PHE A 165 5.64 4.27 12.55
CA PHE A 165 5.45 4.63 13.95
C PHE A 165 5.88 3.51 14.91
N ASP A 166 5.62 2.24 14.59
CA ASP A 166 6.11 1.10 15.38
C ASP A 166 7.64 1.11 15.51
N ARG A 167 8.34 1.48 14.43
CA ARG A 167 9.80 1.60 14.43
C ARG A 167 10.28 2.85 15.17
N LEU A 168 9.57 3.97 15.04
CA LEU A 168 9.86 5.19 15.79
C LEU A 168 9.80 4.95 17.30
N HIS A 169 8.78 4.24 17.80
CA HIS A 169 8.67 3.90 19.22
C HIS A 169 9.87 3.09 19.75
N GLN A 170 10.53 2.29 18.91
CA GLN A 170 11.72 1.53 19.29
C GLN A 170 12.96 2.42 19.48
N TYR A 171 12.96 3.63 18.92
CA TYR A 171 14.06 4.59 19.02
C TYR A 171 13.78 5.76 19.94
N LEU A 172 12.55 5.87 20.48
CA LEU A 172 12.29 6.83 21.55
C LEU A 172 13.17 6.48 22.75
N PRO A 173 13.76 7.48 23.43
CA PRO A 173 14.45 7.23 24.67
C PRO A 173 13.45 6.58 25.62
N ALA A 174 13.85 5.49 26.28
CA ALA A 174 13.10 5.03 27.44
C ALA A 174 13.03 6.22 28.40
N ALA A 175 11.83 6.77 28.60
CA ALA A 175 11.61 7.92 29.47
C ALA A 175 12.45 7.69 30.72
N ALA A 176 13.38 8.61 30.99
CA ALA A 176 14.39 8.45 32.03
C ALA A 176 13.68 7.92 33.27
N ALA A 177 13.84 6.62 33.51
CA ALA A 177 13.09 5.94 34.54
C ALA A 177 13.48 6.64 35.83
N ALA A 178 12.53 7.34 36.44
CA ALA A 178 12.58 7.58 37.87
C ALA A 178 12.96 6.23 38.48
N LYS A 179 14.12 6.21 39.17
CA LYS A 179 14.78 4.99 39.65
C LYS A 179 13.72 3.99 40.11
N PRO A 180 13.65 2.77 39.54
CA PRO A 180 12.69 1.80 40.00
C PRO A 180 13.01 1.51 41.47
N THR A 181 12.08 1.86 42.36
CA THR A 181 11.92 1.16 43.64
C THR A 181 11.97 -0.33 43.31
N PRO A 182 12.76 -1.15 44.01
CA PRO A 182 12.97 -2.54 43.61
C PRO A 182 11.64 -3.30 43.74
N ALA A 183 10.90 -3.37 42.64
CA ALA A 183 9.93 -4.42 42.41
C ALA A 183 10.75 -5.72 42.27
N PRO A 184 10.30 -6.83 42.88
CA PRO A 184 11.03 -8.08 42.86
C PRO A 184 11.28 -8.48 41.41
N ALA A 185 12.52 -8.91 41.13
CA ALA A 185 13.00 -9.27 39.82
C ALA A 185 11.97 -10.14 39.05
N PRO A 186 11.74 -9.90 37.75
CA PRO A 186 10.98 -10.84 36.96
C PRO A 186 11.73 -12.17 36.98
N ALA A 187 11.10 -13.18 37.55
CA ALA A 187 11.59 -14.54 37.53
C ALA A 187 11.98 -14.92 36.10
N ALA A 188 13.15 -15.54 35.98
CA ALA A 188 13.69 -16.10 34.76
C ALA A 188 12.62 -16.77 33.90
N SER A 189 12.60 -16.44 32.61
CA SER A 189 12.05 -17.26 31.52
C SER A 189 10.82 -18.10 31.88
N ALA A 190 9.78 -17.50 32.45
CA ALA A 190 8.48 -18.16 32.50
C ALA A 190 8.02 -18.30 31.04
N ALA A 191 7.87 -19.53 30.58
CA ALA A 191 7.26 -19.80 29.27
C ALA A 191 5.98 -18.98 29.16
N LEU A 192 5.83 -18.23 28.06
CA LEU A 192 4.66 -17.39 27.84
C LEU A 192 3.39 -18.22 28.09
N PRO A 193 2.40 -17.70 28.84
CA PRO A 193 1.20 -18.43 29.16
C PRO A 193 0.52 -18.92 27.88
N ASN A 194 -0.01 -20.13 27.91
CA ASN A 194 -0.84 -20.62 26.82
C ASN A 194 -2.15 -19.81 26.74
N TRP A 195 -2.88 -19.93 25.63
CA TRP A 195 -4.11 -19.15 25.41
C TRP A 195 -5.12 -19.24 26.58
N GLU A 196 -5.25 -20.42 27.19
CA GLU A 196 -6.18 -20.68 28.30
C GLU A 196 -5.78 -19.96 29.61
N GLN A 197 -4.48 -19.66 29.77
CA GLN A 197 -3.92 -18.98 30.95
C GLN A 197 -3.94 -17.45 30.85
N LEU A 198 -4.35 -16.89 29.71
CA LEU A 198 -4.42 -15.43 29.52
C LEU A 198 -5.55 -14.82 30.34
N THR A 199 -5.30 -13.64 30.93
CA THR A 199 -6.35 -12.85 31.60
C THR A 199 -7.37 -12.33 30.58
N PRO A 200 -8.61 -12.00 31.01
CA PRO A 200 -9.61 -11.43 30.11
C PRO A 200 -9.11 -10.18 29.37
N ALA A 201 -8.38 -9.29 30.06
CA ALA A 201 -7.80 -8.09 29.45
C ALA A 201 -6.73 -8.42 28.39
N GLN A 202 -5.89 -9.43 28.64
CA GLN A 202 -4.89 -9.89 27.67
C GLN A 202 -5.54 -10.50 26.43
N ARG A 203 -6.58 -11.33 26.60
CA ARG A 203 -7.34 -11.89 25.47
C ARG A 203 -8.01 -10.78 24.66
N ASP A 204 -8.60 -9.80 25.33
CA ASP A 204 -9.26 -8.65 24.70
C ASP A 204 -8.29 -7.85 23.82
N ALA A 205 -7.09 -7.56 24.34
CA ALA A 205 -6.04 -6.86 23.62
C ALA A 205 -5.56 -7.64 22.37
N LEU A 206 -5.38 -8.96 22.50
CA LEU A 206 -4.97 -9.81 21.36
C LEU A 206 -6.06 -9.93 20.29
N LEU A 207 -7.33 -9.88 20.69
CA LEU A 207 -8.47 -9.95 19.77
C LEU A 207 -8.88 -8.59 19.21
N ALA A 208 -8.36 -7.47 19.73
CA ALA A 208 -8.73 -6.12 19.32
C ALA A 208 -8.62 -5.90 17.79
N PRO A 209 -7.50 -6.22 17.12
CA PRO A 209 -7.40 -6.02 15.67
C PRO A 209 -8.41 -6.84 14.86
N LEU A 210 -8.78 -8.03 15.35
CA LEU A 210 -9.79 -8.87 14.71
C LEU A 210 -11.20 -8.27 14.85
N ARG A 211 -11.52 -7.70 16.03
CA ARG A 211 -12.78 -6.99 16.27
C ARG A 211 -12.89 -5.75 15.40
N ASP A 212 -11.83 -4.95 15.32
CA ASP A 212 -11.81 -3.75 14.49
C ASP A 212 -12.01 -4.09 13.01
N ARG A 213 -11.32 -5.14 12.52
CA ARG A 213 -11.52 -5.64 11.16
C ARG A 213 -12.95 -6.14 10.92
N TRP A 214 -13.56 -6.80 11.89
CA TRP A 214 -14.95 -7.26 11.80
C TRP A 214 -15.93 -6.08 11.75
N ASN A 215 -15.72 -5.07 12.59
CA ASN A 215 -16.57 -3.89 12.67
C ASN A 215 -16.48 -3.03 11.40
N GLY A 216 -15.27 -2.87 10.84
CA GLY A 216 -15.04 -2.15 9.58
C GLY A 216 -15.42 -2.93 8.32
N ALA A 217 -15.71 -4.23 8.41
CA ALA A 217 -16.05 -5.06 7.26
C ALA A 217 -17.49 -4.85 6.76
N ASP A 218 -17.67 -4.88 5.44
CA ASP A 218 -19.00 -4.92 4.81
C ASP A 218 -19.70 -6.27 5.02
N ALA A 219 -20.97 -6.37 4.62
CA ALA A 219 -21.77 -7.59 4.79
C ALA A 219 -21.17 -8.82 4.09
N GLY A 220 -20.61 -8.65 2.89
CA GLY A 220 -19.98 -9.73 2.14
C GLY A 220 -18.67 -10.19 2.78
N GLN A 221 -17.87 -9.25 3.27
CA GLN A 221 -16.63 -9.52 4.01
C GLN A 221 -16.91 -10.24 5.34
N ARG A 222 -17.89 -9.77 6.12
CA ARG A 222 -18.33 -10.44 7.35
C ARG A 222 -18.81 -11.87 7.08
N GLN A 223 -19.58 -12.09 6.01
CA GLN A 223 -20.03 -13.43 5.63
C GLN A 223 -18.85 -14.36 5.29
N ARG A 224 -17.85 -13.86 4.56
CA ARG A 224 -16.63 -14.63 4.27
C ARG A 224 -15.87 -14.98 5.54
N MET A 225 -15.73 -14.03 6.46
CA MET A 225 -15.07 -14.25 7.76
C MET A 225 -15.79 -15.31 8.59
N LEU A 226 -17.12 -15.25 8.70
CA LEU A 226 -17.92 -16.27 9.39
C LEU A 226 -17.77 -17.64 8.74
N SER A 227 -17.85 -17.69 7.39
CA SER A 227 -17.72 -18.93 6.63
C SER A 227 -16.36 -19.60 6.84
N HIS A 228 -15.28 -18.82 6.97
CA HIS A 228 -13.96 -19.33 7.34
C HIS A 228 -13.92 -19.86 8.76
N GLY A 229 -14.51 -19.14 9.72
CA GLY A 229 -14.58 -19.57 11.13
C GLY A 229 -15.37 -20.87 11.30
N GLN A 230 -16.54 -20.99 10.68
CA GLN A 230 -17.37 -22.20 10.71
C GLN A 230 -16.63 -23.40 10.10
N ARG A 231 -15.96 -23.20 8.96
CA ARG A 231 -15.15 -24.26 8.34
C ARG A 231 -14.01 -24.72 9.23
N TRP A 232 -13.38 -23.79 9.96
CA TRP A 232 -12.33 -24.14 10.91
C TRP A 232 -12.89 -24.94 12.11
N GLN A 233 -14.05 -24.54 12.62
CA GLN A 233 -14.75 -25.27 13.68
C GLN A 233 -15.15 -26.69 13.25
N SER A 234 -15.55 -26.88 11.99
CA SER A 234 -15.92 -28.19 11.47
C SER A 234 -14.73 -29.12 11.13
N MET A 235 -13.49 -28.61 11.11
CA MET A 235 -12.31 -29.45 10.87
C MET A 235 -12.01 -30.35 12.06
N SER A 236 -11.66 -31.60 11.78
CA SER A 236 -11.12 -32.55 12.76
C SER A 236 -9.76 -32.09 13.31
N PRO A 237 -9.31 -32.60 14.48
CA PRO A 237 -7.99 -32.28 15.02
C PRO A 237 -6.83 -32.55 14.04
N GLU A 238 -6.90 -33.66 13.30
CA GLU A 238 -5.89 -34.03 12.29
C GLU A 238 -5.88 -33.06 11.11
N GLU A 239 -7.04 -32.65 10.62
CA GLU A 239 -7.16 -31.65 9.54
C GLU A 239 -6.61 -30.29 9.98
N ARG A 240 -6.90 -29.86 11.21
CA ARG A 240 -6.36 -28.61 11.77
C ARG A 240 -4.84 -28.67 11.90
N ASP A 241 -4.30 -29.79 12.34
CA ASP A 241 -2.87 -30.02 12.45
C ASP A 241 -2.17 -30.03 11.07
N LYS A 242 -2.77 -30.70 10.07
CA LYS A 242 -2.32 -30.63 8.68
C LYS A 242 -2.36 -29.20 8.13
N ALA A 243 -3.41 -28.43 8.44
CA ALA A 243 -3.52 -27.03 8.06
C ALA A 243 -2.41 -26.17 8.72
N ARG A 244 -2.12 -26.35 10.01
CA ARG A 244 -1.02 -25.65 10.71
C ARG A 244 0.34 -25.97 10.10
N ARG A 245 0.63 -27.24 9.79
CA ARG A 245 1.86 -27.61 9.05
C ARG A 245 1.92 -26.96 7.67
N GLY A 246 0.79 -26.91 6.97
CA GLY A 246 0.67 -26.23 5.68
C GLY A 246 0.99 -24.74 5.78
N LEU A 247 0.45 -24.05 6.79
CA LEU A 247 0.71 -22.64 7.06
C LEU A 247 2.20 -22.39 7.34
N ARG A 248 2.81 -23.17 8.25
CA ARG A 248 4.25 -23.03 8.56
C ARG A 248 5.11 -23.18 7.30
N ARG A 249 4.82 -24.15 6.43
CA ARG A 249 5.54 -24.28 5.14
C ARG A 249 5.34 -23.04 4.27
N PHE A 250 4.11 -22.53 4.16
CA PHE A 250 3.79 -21.36 3.33
C PHE A 250 4.49 -20.07 3.82
N GLU A 251 4.60 -19.89 5.14
CA GLU A 251 5.33 -18.76 5.73
C GLU A 251 6.81 -18.73 5.31
N HIS A 252 7.43 -19.90 5.17
CA HIS A 252 8.84 -20.04 4.76
C HIS A 252 9.06 -20.04 3.24
N MET A 253 8.00 -19.97 2.43
CA MET A 253 8.13 -19.89 0.97
C MET A 253 8.57 -18.50 0.49
N SER A 254 9.40 -18.46 -0.55
CA SER A 254 9.72 -17.23 -1.28
C SER A 254 8.49 -16.64 -1.99
N PRO A 255 8.51 -15.35 -2.41
CA PRO A 255 7.42 -14.76 -3.16
C PRO A 255 7.01 -15.57 -4.40
N GLU A 256 7.99 -16.07 -5.15
CA GLU A 256 7.80 -16.91 -6.34
C GLU A 256 7.17 -18.26 -5.98
N GLN A 257 7.67 -18.93 -4.94
CA GLN A 257 7.11 -20.19 -4.46
C GLN A 257 5.66 -20.02 -3.98
N ARG A 258 5.33 -18.89 -3.34
CA ARG A 258 3.95 -18.57 -2.94
C ARG A 258 3.05 -18.35 -4.14
N GLU A 259 3.55 -17.74 -5.22
CA GLU A 259 2.80 -17.57 -6.46
C GLU A 259 2.52 -18.91 -7.13
N GLN A 260 3.54 -19.74 -7.28
CA GLN A 260 3.43 -21.12 -7.78
C GLN A 260 2.42 -21.93 -6.95
N ALA A 261 2.51 -21.86 -5.62
CA ALA A 261 1.57 -22.53 -4.74
C ALA A 261 0.13 -22.03 -4.95
N ARG A 262 -0.09 -20.71 -5.05
CA ARG A 262 -1.43 -20.14 -5.28
C ARG A 262 -2.03 -20.58 -6.62
N ALA A 263 -1.22 -20.61 -7.68
CA ALA A 263 -1.61 -21.13 -8.99
C ALA A 263 -2.01 -22.60 -8.92
N LEU A 264 -1.12 -23.44 -8.37
CA LEU A 264 -1.37 -24.87 -8.20
C LEU A 264 -2.63 -25.15 -7.37
N PHE A 265 -2.77 -24.50 -6.21
CA PHE A 265 -3.96 -24.64 -5.36
C PHE A 265 -5.22 -24.09 -6.01
N GLY A 266 -5.13 -23.01 -6.78
CA GLY A 266 -6.23 -22.47 -7.57
C GLY A 266 -6.76 -23.51 -8.55
N GLN A 267 -5.85 -24.12 -9.32
CA GLN A 267 -6.20 -25.16 -10.29
C GLN A 267 -6.74 -26.42 -9.61
N MET A 268 -6.12 -26.89 -8.52
CA MET A 268 -6.60 -28.09 -7.81
C MET A 268 -8.05 -27.97 -7.32
N ARG A 269 -8.55 -26.75 -7.05
CA ARG A 269 -9.93 -26.54 -6.57
C ARG A 269 -10.99 -26.78 -7.63
N THR A 270 -10.64 -26.73 -8.91
CA THR A 270 -11.56 -26.97 -10.03
C THR A 270 -11.54 -28.43 -10.49
N LEU A 271 -10.58 -29.23 -10.01
CA LEU A 271 -10.33 -30.60 -10.45
C LEU A 271 -10.98 -31.66 -9.53
N SER A 272 -11.33 -32.80 -10.13
CA SER A 272 -11.75 -34.00 -9.41
C SER A 272 -10.59 -34.61 -8.58
N PRO A 273 -10.86 -35.47 -7.59
CA PRO A 273 -9.80 -36.08 -6.77
C PRO A 273 -8.71 -36.76 -7.61
N ALA A 274 -9.09 -37.60 -8.58
CA ALA A 274 -8.14 -38.29 -9.46
C ALA A 274 -7.30 -37.31 -10.31
N GLN A 275 -7.92 -36.24 -10.81
CA GLN A 275 -7.21 -35.20 -11.57
C GLN A 275 -6.23 -34.40 -10.69
N ARG A 276 -6.57 -34.17 -9.41
CA ARG A 276 -5.65 -33.51 -8.46
C ARG A 276 -4.43 -34.37 -8.17
N ASP A 277 -4.61 -35.68 -8.05
CA ASP A 277 -3.50 -36.59 -7.79
C ASP A 277 -2.56 -36.65 -8.98
N ALA A 278 -3.09 -36.78 -10.20
CA ALA A 278 -2.30 -36.71 -11.43
C ALA A 278 -1.60 -35.35 -11.62
N LEU A 279 -2.20 -34.24 -11.19
CA LEU A 279 -1.55 -32.93 -11.21
C LEU A 279 -0.43 -32.85 -10.18
N ARG A 280 -0.60 -33.44 -8.99
CA ARG A 280 0.41 -33.45 -7.93
C ARG A 280 1.65 -34.24 -8.32
N GLU A 281 1.46 -35.40 -8.96
CA GLU A 281 2.56 -36.21 -9.51
C GLU A 281 3.33 -35.40 -10.55
N ARG A 282 2.64 -34.90 -11.59
CA ARG A 282 3.27 -34.06 -12.62
C ARG A 282 4.02 -32.86 -12.04
N TRP A 283 3.42 -32.17 -11.07
CA TRP A 283 4.06 -31.02 -10.43
C TRP A 283 5.35 -31.39 -9.69
N THR A 284 5.40 -32.58 -9.09
CA THR A 284 6.57 -33.09 -8.38
C THR A 284 7.72 -33.34 -9.36
N ASP A 285 7.41 -33.84 -10.56
CA ASP A 285 8.39 -34.14 -11.62
C ASP A 285 8.84 -32.90 -12.42
N MET A 286 8.10 -31.78 -12.33
CA MET A 286 8.46 -30.53 -13.03
C MET A 286 9.72 -29.87 -12.44
N THR A 287 10.62 -29.45 -13.33
CA THR A 287 11.74 -28.55 -13.03
C THR A 287 11.25 -27.15 -12.61
N PRO A 288 12.09 -26.34 -11.93
CA PRO A 288 11.73 -24.97 -11.58
C PRO A 288 11.29 -24.12 -12.78
N GLU A 289 11.93 -24.28 -13.93
CA GLU A 289 11.63 -23.58 -15.18
C GLU A 289 10.27 -24.01 -15.74
N GLN A 290 9.99 -25.32 -15.74
CA GLN A 290 8.68 -25.84 -16.15
C GLN A 290 7.55 -25.38 -15.22
N ARG A 291 7.80 -25.24 -13.92
CA ARG A 291 6.81 -24.69 -12.97
C ARG A 291 6.52 -23.21 -13.26
N LYS A 292 7.54 -22.41 -13.56
CA LYS A 292 7.36 -21.01 -13.96
C LYS A 292 6.50 -20.90 -15.21
N GLU A 293 6.79 -21.71 -16.21
CA GLU A 293 6.00 -21.75 -17.45
C GLU A 293 4.55 -22.17 -17.19
N TRP A 294 4.36 -23.24 -16.42
CA TRP A 294 3.03 -23.72 -16.06
C TRP A 294 2.20 -22.66 -15.33
N VAL A 295 2.81 -21.87 -14.43
CA VAL A 295 2.13 -20.77 -13.73
C VAL A 295 1.77 -19.63 -14.67
N ARG A 296 2.59 -19.37 -15.70
CA ARG A 296 2.27 -18.37 -16.72
C ARG A 296 1.01 -18.76 -17.50
N GLU A 297 0.86 -20.04 -17.81
CA GLU A 297 -0.33 -20.60 -18.48
C GLU A 297 -1.53 -20.77 -17.52
N ASN A 298 -1.28 -20.97 -16.24
CA ASN A 298 -2.28 -21.22 -15.20
C ASN A 298 -2.12 -20.19 -14.06
N PRO A 299 -2.48 -18.92 -14.29
CA PRO A 299 -2.23 -17.86 -13.32
C PRO A 299 -2.99 -18.09 -12.02
N PRO A 300 -2.46 -17.60 -10.88
CA PRO A 300 -3.14 -17.70 -9.60
C PRO A 300 -4.51 -17.00 -9.63
N PRO A 301 -5.51 -17.51 -8.89
CA PRO A 301 -6.82 -16.88 -8.85
C PRO A 301 -6.70 -15.44 -8.35
N ALA A 302 -7.51 -14.55 -8.93
CA ALA A 302 -7.52 -13.15 -8.56
C ALA A 302 -7.67 -12.99 -7.04
N LYS A 303 -6.85 -12.14 -6.44
CA LYS A 303 -7.02 -11.79 -5.02
C LYS A 303 -8.41 -11.16 -4.88
N PRO A 304 -9.26 -11.64 -3.95
CA PRO A 304 -10.50 -10.95 -3.67
C PRO A 304 -10.15 -9.53 -3.23
N ARG A 305 -10.73 -8.54 -3.92
CA ARG A 305 -10.69 -7.13 -3.52
C ARG A 305 -11.38 -6.95 -2.18
#